data_AF-A0A9D2FME4-F1
#
_entry.id   AF-A0A9D2FME4-F1
#
_cell.length_a   1.000
_cell.length_b   1.000
_cell.length_c   1.000
_cell.angle_alpha   90.00
_cell.angle_beta   90.00
_cell.angle_gamma   90.00
#
_symmetry.space_group_name_H-M   'P 1'
#
loop_
_entity.id
_entity.type
_entity.pdbx_description
1 polymer ?
#
loop_
_entity_poly.entity_id
_entity_poly.type
_entity_poly.pdbx_seq_one_letter_code
_entity_poly.pdbx_strand_id
1 'polypeptide(L)' 'MQTSRKENFKELTAEDIAAELLPLVREYFVGECRQEGGNLIYTLANGKTYVIEVKKA' A
#
# COMPACT_ATOMS: atom_id res chain seq x y z
N MET A 1 -35.54 28.52 9.79
CA MET A 1 -35.70 27.14 9.32
C MET A 1 -34.44 26.77 8.57
N GLN A 2 -33.52 26.03 9.19
CA GLN A 2 -32.23 25.67 8.60
C GLN A 2 -32.34 24.21 8.14
N THR A 3 -32.40 24.00 6.82
CA THR A 3 -32.43 22.66 6.22
C THR A 3 -31.04 22.05 6.35
N SER A 4 -30.84 21.23 7.38
CA SER A 4 -29.66 20.39 7.52
C SER A 4 -29.55 19.49 6.29
N ARG A 5 -28.55 19.77 5.45
CA ARG A 5 -28.14 18.93 4.32
C ARG A 5 -27.70 17.59 4.90
N LYS A 6 -28.57 16.58 4.86
CA LYS A 6 -28.18 15.19 5.15
C LYS A 6 -27.25 14.74 4.03
N GLU A 7 -25.96 14.93 4.24
CA GLU A 7 -24.94 14.24 3.47
C GLU A 7 -25.17 12.74 3.65
N ASN A 8 -25.51 12.05 2.55
CA ASN A 8 -25.62 10.59 2.50
C ASN A 8 -24.19 10.04 2.64
N PHE A 9 -23.71 9.93 3.88
CA PHE A 9 -22.52 9.13 4.15
C PHE A 9 -22.91 7.68 3.91
N LYS A 10 -22.47 7.12 2.78
CA LYS A 10 -22.55 5.70 2.52
C LYS A 10 -21.80 5.02 3.66
N GLU A 11 -22.47 4.15 4.43
CA GLU A 11 -21.81 3.35 5.46
C GLU A 11 -20.75 2.49 4.76
N LEU A 12 -19.49 2.91 4.87
CA LEU A 12 -18.36 2.18 4.31
C LEU A 12 -18.18 0.93 5.15
N THR A 13 -18.32 -0.22 4.51
CA THR A 13 -18.04 -1.50 5.17
C THR A 13 -16.53 -1.72 5.23
N ALA A 14 -16.08 -2.60 6.12
CA ALA A 14 -14.69 -3.02 6.15
C ALA A 14 -14.23 -3.61 4.80
N GLU A 15 -15.16 -4.20 4.04
CA GLU A 15 -14.91 -4.76 2.70
C GLU A 15 -14.67 -3.66 1.67
N ASP A 16 -15.43 -2.55 1.70
CA ASP A 16 -15.19 -1.40 0.82
C ASP A 16 -13.81 -0.78 1.08
N ILE A 17 -13.43 -0.64 2.35
CA ILE A 17 -12.10 -0.14 2.74
C ILE A 17 -11.01 -1.11 2.28
N ALA A 18 -11.20 -2.41 2.47
CA ALA A 18 -10.25 -3.42 2.03
C ALA A 18 -10.11 -3.47 0.50
N ALA A 19 -11.21 -3.28 -0.25
CA ALA A 19 -11.21 -3.22 -1.70
C ALA A 19 -10.41 -2.01 -2.24
N GLU A 20 -10.55 -0.84 -1.60
CA GLU A 20 -9.77 0.36 -1.95
C GLU A 20 -8.28 0.24 -1.57
N LEU A 21 -7.96 -0.54 -0.54
CA LEU A 21 -6.59 -0.80 -0.11
C LEU A 21 -5.93 -1.95 -0.90
N LEU A 22 -6.70 -2.83 -1.53
CA LEU A 22 -6.20 -4.00 -2.28
C LEU A 22 -5.20 -3.64 -3.39
N PRO A 23 -5.38 -2.56 -4.19
CA PRO A 23 -4.40 -2.14 -5.19
C PRO A 23 -3.08 -1.72 -4.57
N LEU A 24 -3.11 -1.00 -3.44
CA LEU A 24 -1.92 -0.61 -2.69
C LEU A 24 -1.23 -1.85 -2.12
N VAL A 25 -1.99 -2.75 -1.50
CA VAL A 25 -1.45 -4.02 -0.98
C VAL A 25 -0.84 -4.85 -2.11
N ARG A 26 -1.48 -4.96 -3.28
CA ARG A 26 -0.90 -5.65 -4.43
C ARG A 26 0.36 -4.97 -4.94
N GLU A 27 0.39 -3.65 -5.04
CA GLU A 27 1.60 -2.92 -5.44
C GLU A 27 2.77 -3.18 -4.48
N TYR A 28 2.48 -3.24 -3.18
CA TYR A 28 3.47 -3.50 -2.13
C TYR A 28 3.83 -4.97 -1.96
N PHE A 29 2.98 -5.94 -2.30
CA PHE A 29 3.22 -7.38 -2.09
C PHE A 29 3.60 -8.17 -3.35
N VAL A 30 3.36 -7.63 -4.54
CA VAL A 30 3.77 -8.25 -5.82
C VAL A 30 5.20 -7.84 -6.22
N GLY A 31 5.89 -7.10 -5.35
CA GLY A 31 7.27 -6.73 -5.56
C GLY A 31 8.22 -7.92 -5.49
N GLU A 32 9.26 -7.90 -6.31
CA GLU A 32 10.36 -8.85 -6.22
C GLU A 32 11.35 -8.39 -5.14
N CYS A 33 11.60 -9.26 -4.17
CA CYS A 33 12.67 -9.06 -3.18
C CYS A 33 13.88 -9.90 -3.58
N ARG A 34 15.03 -9.26 -3.79
CA ARG A 34 16.31 -9.94 -4.03
C ARG A 34 17.34 -9.44 -3.04
N GLN A 35 18.15 -10.36 -2.54
CA GLN A 35 19.29 -10.02 -1.69
C GLN A 35 20.56 -10.08 -2.53
N GLU A 36 21.28 -8.97 -2.62
CA GLU A 36 22.60 -8.91 -3.25
C GLU A 36 23.63 -8.42 -2.23
N GLY A 37 24.49 -9.34 -1.79
CA GLY A 37 25.48 -9.07 -0.74
C GLY A 37 24.84 -8.62 0.57
N GLY A 38 25.26 -7.45 1.08
CA GLY A 38 24.74 -6.82 2.30
C GLY A 38 23.48 -5.97 2.10
N ASN A 39 22.89 -5.97 0.91
CA ASN A 39 21.77 -5.10 0.57
C ASN A 39 20.52 -5.93 0.21
N LEU A 40 19.38 -5.46 0.70
CA LEU A 40 18.06 -5.95 0.30
C LEU A 40 17.53 -5.04 -0.81
N ILE A 41 17.28 -5.58 -2.00
CA ILE A 41 16.73 -4.86 -3.14
C ILE A 41 15.27 -5.25 -3.28
N TYR A 42 14.38 -4.28 -3.17
CA TYR A 42 12.93 -4.45 -3.30
C TYR A 42 12.42 -3.71 -4.52
N THR A 43 11.96 -4.43 -5.53
CA THR A 43 11.37 -3.84 -6.73
C THR A 43 9.87 -3.99 -6.66
N LEU A 44 9.14 -2.88 -6.53
CA LEU A 44 7.68 -2.86 -6.56
C LEU A 44 7.14 -3.25 -7.94
N ALA A 45 5.88 -3.67 -7.99
CA ALA A 45 5.20 -4.02 -9.25
C ALA A 45 5.10 -2.85 -10.25
N ASN A 46 5.21 -1.60 -9.77
CA ASN A 46 5.26 -0.40 -10.61
C ASN A 46 6.67 -0.08 -11.14
N GLY A 47 7.65 -0.97 -10.92
CA GLY A 47 9.05 -0.82 -11.37
C GLY A 47 9.92 0.04 -10.47
N LYS A 48 9.36 0.67 -9.43
CA LYS A 48 10.15 1.44 -8.46
C LYS A 48 10.96 0.50 -7.58
N THR A 49 12.26 0.75 -7.50
CA THR A 49 13.19 -0.07 -6.72
C THR A 49 13.68 0.67 -5.48
N TYR A 50 13.71 -0.01 -4.34
CA TYR A 50 14.25 0.45 -3.07
C TYR A 50 15.41 -0.45 -2.68
N VAL A 51 16.50 0.16 -2.20
CA VAL A 51 17.66 -0.56 -1.70
C VAL A 51 17.77 -0.29 -0.20
N ILE A 52 17.71 -1.35 0.58
CA ILE A 52 17.89 -1.31 2.03
C ILE A 52 19.28 -1.87 2.32
N GLU A 53 20.20 -0.99 2.70
CA GLU A 53 21.53 -1.41 3.15
C GLU A 53 21.42 -2.03 4.54
N VAL A 54 21.65 -3.34 4.64
CA VAL A 54 21.66 -4.04 5.92
C VAL A 54 23.02 -3.84 6.56
N LYS A 55 23.17 -2.76 7.33
CA LYS A 55 24.35 -2.58 8.18
C LYS A 55 24.24 -3.53 9.37
N LYS A 56 25.21 -4.45 9.49
CA LYS A 56 25.37 -5.28 10.67
C LYS A 56 25.59 -4.35 11.87
N ALA A 57 24.73 -4.46 12.88
CA ALA A 57 24.86 -3.75 14.15
C ALA A 57 26.14 -4.18 14.89
#